data_AF-A0A923X682-F1
#
_entry.id   AF-A0A923X682-F1
#
_cell.length_a   1.000
_cell.length_b   1.000
_cell.length_c   1.000
_cell.angle_alpha   90.00
_cell.angle_beta   90.00
_cell.angle_gamma   90.00
#
_symmetry.space_group_name_H-M   'P 1'
#
loop_
_entity.id
_entity.type
_entity.pdbx_description
1 polymer ?
#
loop_
_entity_poly.entity_id
_entity_poly.type
_entity_poly.pdbx_seq_one_letter_code
_entity_poly.pdbx_strand_id
1 'polypeptide(L)'
;MNDPTEIAVRRTTITGRRRARNHVATAWMAGSMLLALVPLVLILGYVVSKGASLISWEFLSQAEPFSFNERGGGFWNGIKGTIKMMALASVIAIPIGVASA
;
A
#
# COMPACT_ATOMS: atom_id res chain seq x y z
N MET A 1 -39.48 -17.25 27.35
CA MET A 1 -38.62 -18.44 27.42
C MET A 1 -38.21 -18.73 25.97
N ASN A 2 -37.08 -18.18 25.52
CA ASN A 2 -36.65 -18.39 24.12
C ASN A 2 -35.97 -19.76 24.06
N ASP A 3 -36.60 -20.71 23.37
CA ASP A 3 -36.08 -22.06 23.23
C ASP A 3 -34.75 -22.03 22.45
N PRO A 4 -33.69 -22.73 22.93
CA PRO A 4 -32.40 -22.79 22.24
C PRO A 4 -32.50 -23.44 20.84
N THR A 5 -33.62 -24.07 20.51
CA THR A 5 -33.90 -24.70 19.22
C THR A 5 -34.27 -23.69 18.12
N GLU A 6 -34.89 -22.55 18.44
CA GLU A 6 -35.21 -21.50 17.45
C GLU A 6 -33.94 -20.84 16.87
N ILE A 7 -32.90 -20.71 17.69
CA ILE A 7 -31.61 -20.10 17.32
C ILE A 7 -30.83 -21.01 16.36
N ALA A 8 -31.03 -22.33 16.46
CA ALA A 8 -30.40 -23.34 15.61
C ALA A 8 -31.06 -23.42 14.22
N VAL A 9 -32.40 -23.30 14.14
CA VAL A 9 -33.16 -23.45 12.89
C VAL A 9 -32.98 -22.27 11.93
N ARG A 10 -32.73 -21.05 12.44
CA ARG A 10 -32.53 -19.85 11.59
C ARG A 10 -31.19 -19.76 10.86
N ARG A 11 -30.23 -20.67 11.10
CA ARG A 11 -28.86 -20.55 10.54
C ARG A 11 -28.60 -21.27 9.21
N THR A 12 -29.53 -22.05 8.67
CA THR A 12 -29.20 -23.06 7.64
C THR A 12 -29.93 -22.98 6.30
N THR A 13 -30.42 -21.81 5.88
CA THR A 13 -30.84 -21.61 4.48
C THR A 13 -29.79 -20.85 3.66
N ILE A 14 -28.52 -21.25 3.78
CA ILE A 14 -27.51 -20.88 2.79
C ILE A 14 -27.83 -21.66 1.51
N THR A 15 -28.63 -21.05 0.65
CA THR A 15 -28.94 -21.56 -0.70
C THR A 15 -27.63 -21.90 -1.39
N GLY A 16 -27.44 -23.12 -1.90
CA GLY A 16 -26.18 -23.54 -2.54
C GLY A 16 -25.67 -22.56 -3.61
N ARG A 17 -26.59 -21.86 -4.29
CA ARG A 17 -26.31 -20.75 -5.21
C ARG A 17 -25.55 -19.58 -4.58
N ARG A 18 -25.82 -19.21 -3.33
CA ARG A 18 -25.12 -18.15 -2.59
C ARG A 18 -23.70 -18.58 -2.21
N ARG A 19 -23.50 -19.84 -1.85
CA ARG A 19 -22.18 -20.41 -1.52
C ARG A 19 -21.29 -20.49 -2.77
N ALA A 20 -21.82 -20.94 -3.90
CA ALA A 20 -21.11 -20.94 -5.18
C ALA A 20 -20.70 -19.52 -5.60
N ARG A 21 -21.63 -18.55 -5.53
CA ARG A 21 -21.33 -17.14 -5.85
C ARG A 21 -20.28 -16.53 -4.91
N ASN A 22 -20.29 -16.89 -3.63
CA ASN A 22 -19.27 -16.46 -2.68
C ASN A 22 -17.89 -17.01 -3.05
N HIS A 23 -17.78 -18.30 -3.40
CA HIS A 23 -16.50 -18.88 -3.83
C HIS A 23 -15.98 -18.26 -5.14
N VAL A 24 -16.84 -17.99 -6.11
CA VAL A 24 -16.46 -17.29 -7.35
C VAL A 24 -15.98 -15.87 -7.05
N ALA A 25 -16.70 -15.13 -6.19
CA ALA A 25 -16.30 -13.80 -5.79
C ALA A 25 -14.95 -13.81 -5.05
N THR A 26 -14.74 -14.75 -4.13
CA THR A 26 -13.45 -14.90 -3.42
C THR A 26 -12.32 -15.28 -4.37
N ALA A 27 -12.55 -16.17 -5.33
CA ALA A 27 -11.55 -16.52 -6.33
C ALA A 27 -11.18 -15.34 -7.24
N TRP A 28 -12.16 -14.51 -7.64
CA TRP A 28 -11.90 -13.28 -8.39
C TRP A 28 -11.13 -12.24 -7.58
N MET A 29 -11.48 -12.03 -6.30
CA MET A 29 -10.72 -11.14 -5.42
C MET A 29 -9.28 -11.62 -5.21
N ALA A 30 -9.08 -12.92 -5.03
CA ALA A 30 -7.74 -13.49 -4.92
C ALA A 30 -6.96 -13.35 -6.25
N GLY A 31 -7.62 -13.57 -7.39
CA GLY A 31 -7.04 -13.39 -8.72
C GLY A 31 -6.64 -11.94 -8.99
N SER A 32 -7.47 -10.96 -8.64
CA SER A 32 -7.14 -9.54 -8.81
C SER A 32 -6.01 -9.09 -7.90
N MET A 33 -5.96 -9.58 -6.66
CA MET A 33 -4.84 -9.35 -5.75
C MET A 33 -3.53 -9.88 -6.33
N LEU A 34 -3.53 -11.12 -6.85
CA LEU A 34 -2.34 -11.71 -7.48
C LEU A 34 -1.92 -10.92 -8.72
N LEU A 35 -2.88 -10.45 -9.53
CA LEU A 35 -2.60 -9.60 -10.69
C LEU A 35 -1.94 -8.28 -10.28
N ALA A 36 -2.39 -7.65 -9.19
CA ALA A 36 -1.79 -6.41 -8.67
C ALA A 36 -0.38 -6.63 -8.10
N LEU A 37 -0.08 -7.83 -7.59
CA LEU A 37 1.27 -8.18 -7.12
C LEU A 37 2.29 -8.28 -8.27
N VAL A 38 1.86 -8.61 -9.49
CA VAL A 38 2.76 -8.74 -10.65
C VAL A 38 3.57 -7.46 -10.91
N PRO A 39 2.95 -6.28 -11.16
CA PRO A 39 3.71 -5.05 -11.37
C PRO A 39 4.47 -4.61 -10.11
N LEU A 40 3.93 -4.87 -8.92
CA LEU A 40 4.62 -4.54 -7.66
C LEU A 40 5.96 -5.28 -7.55
N VAL A 41 5.97 -6.60 -7.79
CA VAL A 41 7.17 -7.42 -7.74
C VAL A 41 8.13 -7.08 -8.88
N LEU A 42 7.62 -6.83 -10.09
CA LEU A 42 8.44 -6.42 -11.24
C LEU A 42 9.17 -5.09 -10.97
N ILE A 43 8.44 -4.08 -10.51
CA ILE A 43 9.02 -2.76 -10.21
C ILE A 43 10.00 -2.88 -9.04
N LEU A 44 9.63 -3.59 -7.97
CA LEU A 44 10.51 -3.78 -6.83
C LEU A 44 11.81 -4.49 -7.23
N GLY A 45 11.71 -5.57 -8.02
CA GLY A 45 12.87 -6.29 -8.53
C GLY A 45 13.75 -5.43 -9.44
N TYR A 46 13.13 -4.62 -10.31
CA TYR A 46 13.84 -3.68 -11.18
C TYR A 46 14.58 -2.61 -10.37
N VAL A 47 13.91 -1.98 -9.41
CA VAL A 47 14.47 -0.93 -8.54
C VAL A 47 15.60 -1.49 -7.68
N VAL A 48 15.44 -2.68 -7.11
CA VAL A 48 16.52 -3.33 -6.33
C VAL A 48 17.70 -3.66 -7.24
N SER A 49 17.47 -4.26 -8.41
CA SER A 49 18.56 -4.64 -9.33
C SER A 49 19.35 -3.44 -9.86
N LYS A 50 18.69 -2.33 -10.18
CA LYS A 50 19.34 -1.12 -10.71
C LYS A 50 19.81 -0.16 -9.63
N GLY A 51 19.11 -0.11 -8.49
CA GLY A 51 19.35 0.82 -7.40
C GLY A 51 20.33 0.32 -6.34
N ALA A 52 20.47 -1.00 -6.13
CA ALA A 52 21.36 -1.53 -5.09
C ALA A 52 22.83 -1.11 -5.29
N SER A 53 23.30 -1.04 -6.53
CA SER A 53 24.66 -0.58 -6.85
C SER A 53 24.87 0.93 -6.67
N LEU A 54 23.78 1.70 -6.52
CA LEU A 54 23.78 3.16 -6.38
C LEU A 54 23.51 3.60 -4.93
N ILE A 55 23.08 2.69 -4.06
CA ILE A 55 22.89 2.96 -2.62
C ILE A 55 24.27 3.04 -1.96
N SER A 56 24.76 4.26 -1.79
CA SER A 56 25.88 4.58 -0.90
C SER A 56 25.46 5.63 0.14
N TRP A 57 26.25 5.76 1.21
CA TRP A 57 26.02 6.80 2.20
C TRP A 57 26.19 8.21 1.59
N GLU A 58 27.07 8.37 0.59
CA GLU A 58 27.15 9.60 -0.19
C GLU A 58 25.88 9.85 -1.00
N PHE A 59 25.27 8.83 -1.62
CA PHE A 59 24.01 9.00 -2.35
C PHE A 59 22.87 9.49 -1.47
N LEU A 60 22.81 9.08 -0.19
CA LEU A 60 21.78 9.54 0.72
C LEU A 60 22.05 10.96 1.25
N SER A 61 23.31 11.29 1.56
CA SER A 61 23.69 12.53 2.23
C SER A 61 23.99 13.69 1.28
N GLN A 62 24.40 13.40 0.05
CA GLN A 62 24.76 14.41 -0.93
C GLN A 62 23.50 14.99 -1.61
N ALA A 63 23.49 16.30 -1.82
CA ALA A 63 22.44 16.93 -2.60
C ALA A 63 22.62 16.60 -4.08
N GLU A 64 21.50 16.53 -4.80
CA GLU A 64 21.52 16.48 -6.26
C GLU A 64 22.10 17.80 -6.79
N PRO A 65 23.02 17.78 -7.76
CA PRO A 65 23.58 18.99 -8.34
C PRO A 65 22.46 19.84 -8.95
N PHE A 66 22.61 21.16 -8.84
CA PHE A 66 21.66 22.11 -9.42
C PHE A 66 21.69 22.15 -10.95
N SER A 67 22.70 21.54 -11.58
CA SER A 67 22.92 21.55 -13.02
C SER A 67 22.92 20.13 -13.59
N PHE A 68 22.13 19.90 -14.64
CA PHE A 68 22.07 18.62 -15.36
C PHE A 68 23.39 18.20 -16.04
N ASN A 69 24.36 19.12 -16.12
CA ASN A 69 25.65 18.87 -16.75
C ASN A 69 26.71 18.33 -15.76
N GLU A 70 26.44 18.37 -14.46
CA GLU A 70 27.32 17.81 -13.44
C GLU A 70 26.97 16.33 -13.23
N ARG A 71 27.92 15.45 -13.57
CA ARG A 71 27.78 14.02 -13.31
C ARG A 71 28.09 13.74 -11.84
N GLY A 72 27.06 13.34 -11.09
CA GLY A 72 27.19 12.94 -9.69
C GLY A 72 26.33 13.80 -8.77
N GLY A 73 25.78 13.19 -7.72
CA GLY A 73 24.78 13.78 -6.84
C GLY A 73 24.00 12.73 -6.07
N GLY A 74 23.39 13.11 -4.96
CA GLY A 74 22.57 12.22 -4.14
C GLY A 74 21.09 12.62 -4.09
N PHE A 75 20.29 11.83 -3.39
CA PHE A 75 18.83 11.97 -3.28
C PHE A 75 18.39 12.83 -2.06
N TRP A 76 19.31 13.56 -1.43
CA TRP A 76 19.03 14.26 -0.17
C TRP A 76 17.89 15.30 -0.26
N ASN A 77 17.76 15.99 -1.40
CA ASN A 77 16.71 17.00 -1.56
C ASN A 77 15.30 16.38 -1.66
N GLY A 78 15.19 15.19 -2.28
CA GLY A 78 13.95 14.44 -2.38
C GLY A 78 13.44 14.00 -1.01
N ILE A 79 14.32 13.43 -0.17
CA ILE A 79 14.00 13.01 1.20
C ILE A 79 13.49 14.20 2.03
N LYS A 80 14.21 15.33 2.00
CA LYS A 80 13.79 16.55 2.70
C LYS A 80 12.43 17.06 2.22
N GLY A 81 12.16 16.99 0.92
CA GLY A 81 10.86 17.35 0.34
C GLY A 81 9.73 16.49 0.88
N THR A 82 9.87 15.16 0.81
CA THR A 82 8.86 14.22 1.30
C THR A 82 8.57 14.40 2.78
N ILE A 83 9.60 14.58 3.62
CA ILE A 83 9.42 14.80 5.06
C ILE A 83 8.64 16.09 5.31
N LYS A 84 8.99 17.19 4.64
CA LYS A 84 8.27 18.47 4.78
C LYS A 84 6.80 18.34 4.36
N MET A 85 6.54 17.69 3.23
CA MET A 85 5.18 17.49 2.72
C MET A 85 4.35 16.60 3.64
N MET A 86 4.91 15.49 4.11
CA MET A 86 4.25 14.58 5.04
C MET A 86 3.98 15.24 6.38
N ALA A 87 4.93 16.02 6.90
CA ALA A 87 4.77 16.75 8.16
C ALA A 87 3.64 17.79 8.04
N LEU A 88 3.66 18.62 6.99
CA LEU A 88 2.61 19.62 6.77
C LEU A 88 1.24 18.97 6.57
N ALA A 89 1.17 17.91 5.76
CA ALA A 89 -0.06 17.16 5.56
C ALA A 89 -0.59 16.57 6.87
N SER A 90 0.29 16.01 7.71
CA SER A 90 -0.09 15.44 9.00
C SER A 90 -0.60 16.49 9.99
N VAL A 91 0.08 17.66 10.06
CA VAL A 91 -0.32 18.77 10.95
C VAL A 91 -1.71 19.30 10.61
N ILE A 92 -2.13 19.26 9.35
CA ILE A 92 -3.46 19.71 8.93
C ILE A 92 -4.49 18.58 9.00
N ALA A 93 -4.17 17.40 8.45
CA ALA A 93 -5.11 16.30 8.32
C ALA A 93 -5.45 15.63 9.65
N ILE A 94 -4.50 15.50 10.58
CA ILE A 94 -4.72 14.81 11.86
C ILE A 94 -5.71 15.59 12.75
N PRO A 95 -5.54 16.90 13.01
CA PRO A 95 -6.49 17.64 13.83
C PRO A 95 -7.89 17.70 13.21
N ILE A 96 -7.99 17.90 11.90
CA ILE A 96 -9.28 17.91 11.20
C ILE A 96 -9.96 16.54 11.29
N GLY A 97 -9.21 15.46 11.06
CA GLY A 97 -9.71 14.09 11.18
C GLY A 97 -10.24 13.79 12.58
N VAL A 98 -9.44 14.07 13.61
CA VAL A 98 -9.82 13.83 15.02
C VAL A 98 -10.98 14.73 15.46
N ALA A 99 -11.04 15.99 15.01
CA ALA A 99 -12.14 16.89 15.35
C ALA A 99 -13.47 16.53 14.68
N SER A 100 -13.45 15.73 13.61
CA SER A 100 -14.65 15.28 12.89
C SER A 100 -15.21 13.94 13.36
N ALA A 101 -14.43 13.18 14.14
CA ALA A 101 -14.80 11.88 14.70
C ALA A 101 -15.60 12.04 16.00
#